data_AF-A0A067MN21-F1
#
_entry.id   AF-A0A067MN21-F1
#
_cell.length_a   1.000
_cell.length_b   1.000
_cell.length_c   1.000
_cell.angle_alpha   90.00
_cell.angle_beta   90.00
_cell.angle_gamma   90.00
#
_symmetry.space_group_name_H-M   'P 1'
#
loop_
_entity.id
_entity.type
_entity.pdbx_description
1 polymer ?
#
loop_
_entity_poly.entity_id
_entity_poly.type
_entity_poly.pdbx_seq_one_letter_code
_entity_poly.pdbx_strand_id
1 'polypeptide(L)' 'NHALTWQLIRIIENTPEIKQGLFPPPGAHVSTSKGGGKAKSDHHWAICELLFAHSENPAYKA' A
#
# COMPACT_ATOMS: atom_id res chain seq x y z
N ASN A 1 0.47 16.13 15.47
CA ASN A 1 1.24 16.02 14.20
C ASN A 1 0.73 14.78 13.47
N HIS A 2 0.10 14.95 12.29
CA HIS A 2 -0.55 13.87 11.52
C HIS A 2 0.15 13.60 10.17
N ALA A 3 1.40 14.06 10.01
CA ALA A 3 2.12 13.95 8.75
C ALA A 3 2.21 12.49 8.25
N LEU A 4 2.51 11.55 9.14
CA LEU A 4 2.61 10.12 8.80
C LEU A 4 1.28 9.54 8.31
N THR A 5 0.16 9.91 8.96
CA THR A 5 -1.18 9.47 8.58
C THR A 5 -1.53 9.96 7.17
N TRP A 6 -1.28 11.23 6.87
CA TRP A 6 -1.54 11.80 5.55
C TRP A 6 -0.61 11.23 4.47
N GLN A 7 0.64 10.91 4.83
CA GLN A 7 1.57 10.24 3.92
C GLN A 7 1.11 8.82 3.59
N LEU A 8 0.63 8.06 4.58
CA LEU A 8 0.02 6.75 4.38
C LEU A 8 -1.18 6.82 3.44
N ILE A 9 -2.12 7.75 3.68
CA ILE A 9 -3.30 7.94 2.83
C ILE A 9 -2.87 8.24 1.39
N ARG A 10 -1.92 9.17 1.21
CA ARG A 10 -1.37 9.54 -0.10
C ARG A 10 -0.76 8.34 -0.83
N ILE A 11 0.00 7.49 -0.13
CA ILE A 11 0.60 6.28 -0.72
C ILE A 11 -0.50 5.32 -1.22
N ILE A 12 -1.54 5.10 -0.41
CA ILE A 12 -2.65 4.21 -0.78
C ILE A 12 -3.41 4.78 -1.99
N GLU A 13 -3.68 6.08 -2.02
CA GLU A 13 -4.45 6.70 -3.11
C GLU A 13 -3.68 6.78 -4.43
N ASN A 14 -2.38 7.06 -4.36
CA ASN A 14 -1.53 7.28 -5.54
C ASN A 14 -0.83 6.02 -6.05
N THR A 15 -0.99 4.87 -5.39
CA THR A 15 -0.43 3.60 -5.84
C THR A 15 -1.55 2.65 -6.28
N PRO A 16 -1.90 2.63 -7.59
CA PRO A 16 -3.07 1.88 -8.08
C PRO A 16 -3.06 0.39 -7.72
N GLU A 17 -1.88 -0.25 -7.71
CA GLU A 17 -1.74 -1.65 -7.32
C GLU A 17 -2.12 -1.89 -5.85
N ILE A 18 -1.70 -1.00 -4.95
CA ILE A 18 -2.01 -1.09 -3.52
C ILE A 18 -3.50 -0.79 -3.30
N LYS A 19 -4.01 0.25 -3.97
CA LYS A 19 -5.43 0.61 -3.91
C LYS A 19 -6.31 -0.56 -4.38
N GLN A 20 -5.99 -1.17 -5.51
CA GLN A 20 -6.73 -2.31 -6.04
C GLN A 20 -6.59 -3.56 -5.17
N GLY A 21 -5.41 -3.81 -4.60
CA GLY A 21 -5.14 -4.98 -3.77
C GLY A 21 -5.80 -4.93 -2.39
N LEU A 22 -5.85 -3.75 -1.76
CA LEU A 22 -6.37 -3.57 -0.40
C LEU A 22 -7.78 -2.99 -0.35
N PHE A 23 -8.11 -2.09 -1.27
CA PHE A 23 -9.38 -1.36 -1.32
C PHE A 23 -10.02 -1.42 -2.71
N PRO A 24 -10.22 -2.64 -3.28
CA PRO A 24 -10.86 -2.77 -4.58
C PRO A 24 -12.28 -2.21 -4.54
N PRO A 25 -12.77 -1.61 -5.64
CA PRO A 25 -14.19 -1.29 -5.76
C PRO A 25 -15.04 -2.57 -5.73
N PRO A 26 -16.34 -2.46 -5.39
CA PRO A 26 -17.25 -3.61 -5.37
C PRO A 26 -17.17 -4.42 -6.67
N GLY A 27 -16.98 -5.74 -6.54
CA GLY A 27 -16.87 -6.66 -7.69
C GLY A 27 -15.50 -6.72 -8.36
N ALA A 28 -14.53 -5.89 -7.98
CA ALA A 28 -13.19 -5.88 -8.58
C ALA A 28 -12.15 -6.68 -7.78
N HIS A 29 -12.56 -7.49 -6.81
CA HIS A 29 -11.61 -8.34 -6.10
C HIS A 29 -11.03 -9.36 -7.07
N VAL A 30 -9.71 -9.29 -7.31
CA VAL A 30 -9.01 -10.26 -8.14
C VAL A 30 -9.22 -11.66 -7.58
N SER A 31 -9.72 -12.57 -8.44
CA SER A 31 -9.97 -13.95 -8.05
C SER A 31 -8.64 -14.66 -7.81
N THR A 32 -8.30 -14.91 -6.55
CA THR A 32 -7.09 -15.62 -6.16
C THR A 32 -7.24 -17.13 -6.23
N SER A 33 -8.45 -17.64 -6.50
CA SER A 33 -8.74 -19.09 -6.58
C SER A 33 -8.00 -19.80 -7.72
N LYS A 34 -7.51 -19.06 -8.71
CA LYS A 34 -6.64 -19.57 -9.79
C LYS A 34 -5.19 -19.04 -9.71
N GLY A 35 -4.77 -18.52 -8.56
CA GLY A 35 -3.37 -18.18 -8.28
C GLY A 35 -2.83 -16.90 -8.96
N GLY A 36 -3.69 -15.99 -9.43
CA GLY A 36 -3.26 -14.85 -10.26
C GLY A 36 -2.96 -13.53 -9.54
N GLY A 37 -3.19 -13.40 -8.23
CA GLY A 37 -3.07 -12.12 -7.51
C GLY A 37 -2.03 -12.16 -6.38
N LYS A 38 -1.32 -11.04 -6.18
CA LYS A 38 -0.47 -10.82 -4.99
C LYS A 38 -1.30 -10.98 -3.71
N ALA A 39 -0.67 -11.45 -2.64
CA ALA A 39 -1.35 -11.54 -1.35
C ALA A 39 -1.57 -10.14 -0.77
N LYS A 40 -2.59 -9.98 0.08
CA LYS A 40 -2.83 -8.71 0.79
C LYS A 40 -1.61 -8.31 1.63
N SER A 41 -0.91 -9.29 2.22
CA SER A 41 0.35 -9.09 2.95
C SER A 41 1.40 -8.39 2.11
N ASP A 42 1.51 -8.71 0.83
CA ASP A 42 2.53 -8.13 -0.06
C ASP A 42 2.23 -6.66 -0.33
N HIS A 43 0.95 -6.32 -0.51
CA HIS A 43 0.52 -4.93 -0.64
C HIS A 43 0.72 -4.13 0.65
N HIS A 44 0.52 -4.74 1.82
CA HIS A 44 0.85 -4.11 3.11
C HIS A 44 2.35 -3.90 3.29
N TRP A 45 3.19 -4.86 2.86
CA TRP A 45 4.64 -4.71 2.89
C TRP A 45 5.12 -3.57 1.98
N ALA A 46 4.57 -3.48 0.75
CA ALA A 46 4.87 -2.40 -0.16
C ALA A 46 4.53 -1.01 0.41
N ILE A 47 3.45 -0.88 1.20
CA ILE A 47 3.16 0.35 1.94
C ILE A 47 4.29 0.68 2.91
N CYS A 48 4.78 -0.31 3.68
CA CYS A 48 5.86 -0.10 4.65
C CYS A 48 7.15 0.37 3.97
N GLU A 49 7.51 -0.23 2.83
CA GLU A 49 8.68 0.18 2.05
C GLU A 49 8.54 1.63 1.55
N LEU A 50 7.38 1.98 0.97
CA LEU A 50 7.13 3.35 0.49
C LEU A 50 7.06 4.39 1.62
N LEU A 51 6.51 4.01 2.77
CA LEU A 51 6.27 4.92 3.90
C LEU A 51 7.55 5.17 4.71
N PHE A 52 8.36 4.14 4.91
CA PHE A 52 9.52 4.19 5.80
C PHE A 52 10.85 4.16 5.04
N ALA A 53 11.05 3.25 4.08
CA ALA A 53 12.32 3.14 3.37
C ALA A 53 12.55 4.28 2.37
N HIS A 54 11.49 4.92 1.88
CA HIS A 54 11.57 6.10 0.99
C HIS A 54 11.08 7.38 1.67
N SER A 55 11.01 7.36 3.00
CA SER A 55 10.62 8.52 3.79
C SER A 55 11.67 9.63 3.71
N GLU A 56 11.23 10.87 3.46
CA GLU A 56 12.08 12.05 3.69
C GLU A 56 12.28 12.34 5.18
N ASN A 57 11.52 11.68 6.06
CA ASN A 57 11.67 11.83 7.49
C ASN A 57 12.96 11.14 7.97
N PRO A 58 13.92 11.90 8.54
CA PRO A 58 15.21 11.37 8.95
C PRO A 58 15.11 10.32 10.06
N ALA A 59 13.99 10.24 10.79
CA ALA A 59 13.77 9.22 11.81
C ALA A 59 13.59 7.80 11.24
N TYR A 60 13.32 7.67 9.93
CA TYR A 60 12.98 6.39 9.29
C TYR A 60 13.88 6.05 8.09
N LYS A 61 14.88 6.89 7.77
CA LYS A 61 15.92 6.52 6.81
C LYS A 61 16.85 5.48 7.47
N ALA A 62 17.03 4.36 6.80
CA ALA A 62 17.96 3.29 7.20
C ALA A 62 19.42 3.73 7.06
#